data_AF-A0A2A4HIP5-F1
#
_entry.id   AF-A0A2A4HIP5-F1
#
_cell.length_a   1.000
_cell.length_b   1.000
_cell.length_c   1.000
_cell.angle_alpha   90.00
_cell.angle_beta   90.00
_cell.angle_gamma   90.00
#
_symmetry.space_group_name_H-M   'P 1'
#
loop_
_entity.id
_entity.type
_entity.pdbx_description
1 polymer ?
#
loop_
_entity_poly.entity_id
_entity_poly.type
_entity_poly.pdbx_seq_one_letter_code
_entity_poly.pdbx_strand_id
1 'polypeptide(L)' 'MAATTQAPASYGEKVKVWLTVKSLANRFDTHPSTIYRWAQQGRFPKPVKLGENLTRWALSDVEAWEQSQREAC' A
#
# COMPACT_ATOMS: atom_id res chain seq x y z
N MET A 1 5.70 21.48 -40.65
CA MET A 1 4.61 22.26 -40.03
C MET A 1 3.42 21.32 -39.94
N ALA A 2 2.85 20.88 -38.82
CA ALA A 2 2.93 21.11 -37.38
C ALA A 2 2.76 19.72 -36.71
N ALA A 3 3.62 19.29 -35.78
CA ALA A 3 3.44 19.42 -34.33
C ALA A 3 2.08 18.90 -33.78
N THR A 4 2.21 17.84 -32.96
CA THR A 4 1.34 17.47 -31.83
C THR A 4 0.05 16.71 -32.12
N THR A 5 0.14 15.38 -32.07
CA THR A 5 -0.88 14.59 -31.37
C THR A 5 -0.15 13.73 -30.33
N GLN A 6 0.24 14.38 -29.24
CA GLN A 6 0.40 13.68 -27.98
C GLN A 6 -1.00 13.43 -27.44
N ALA A 7 -1.39 12.16 -27.48
CA ALA A 7 -2.29 11.60 -26.50
C ALA A 7 -1.78 10.18 -26.23
N PRO A 8 -0.77 9.97 -25.36
CA PRO A 8 -0.80 8.72 -24.63
C PRO A 8 -2.15 8.78 -23.90
N ALA A 9 -3.02 7.81 -24.14
CA ALA A 9 -4.17 7.62 -23.29
C ALA A 9 -3.62 7.43 -21.87
N SER A 10 -3.53 8.54 -21.14
CA SER A 10 -3.36 8.64 -19.71
C SER A 10 -4.66 8.15 -19.13
N TYR A 11 -4.91 6.86 -19.31
CA TYR A 11 -5.83 6.13 -18.49
C TYR A 11 -5.08 5.86 -17.19
N GLY A 12 -5.03 6.92 -16.37
CA GLY A 12 -4.78 6.80 -14.96
C GLY A 12 -5.92 6.00 -14.34
N GLU A 13 -5.97 4.71 -14.64
CA GLU A 13 -6.70 3.79 -13.79
C GLU A 13 -5.90 3.75 -12.49
N LYS A 14 -6.49 4.24 -11.41
CA LYS A 14 -5.92 4.08 -10.07
C LYS A 14 -5.90 2.58 -9.78
N VAL A 15 -4.83 1.90 -10.21
CA VAL A 15 -4.63 0.48 -9.95
C VAL A 15 -4.50 0.33 -8.45
N LYS A 16 -5.58 -0.14 -7.80
CA LYS A 16 -5.56 -0.39 -6.37
C LYS A 16 -4.80 -1.68 -6.13
N VAL A 17 -3.48 -1.55 -6.00
CA VAL A 17 -2.58 -2.67 -5.71
C VAL A 17 -2.79 -3.10 -4.27
N TRP A 18 -3.20 -4.35 -4.08
CA TRP A 18 -3.39 -4.96 -2.78
C TRP A 18 -2.18 -5.78 -2.39
N LEU A 19 -1.62 -5.49 -1.22
CA LEU A 19 -0.52 -6.22 -0.63
C LEU A 19 -1.03 -7.27 0.36
N THR A 20 -0.35 -8.42 0.34
CA THR A 20 -0.51 -9.46 1.36
C THR A 20 0.39 -9.17 2.55
N VAL A 21 0.08 -9.77 3.69
CA VAL A 21 0.95 -9.68 4.88
C VAL A 21 2.36 -10.22 4.59
N LYS A 22 2.49 -11.22 3.71
CA LYS A 22 3.80 -11.79 3.33
C LYS A 22 4.62 -10.80 2.51
N SER A 23 3.99 -10.07 1.59
CA SER A 23 4.64 -9.01 0.81
C SER A 23 5.12 -7.87 1.71
N LEU A 24 4.30 -7.47 2.68
CA LEU A 24 4.68 -6.45 3.67
C LEU A 24 5.81 -6.92 4.59
N ALA A 25 5.71 -8.14 5.11
CA ALA A 25 6.74 -8.77 5.91
C ALA A 25 8.09 -8.76 5.19
N ASN A 26 8.12 -9.15 3.90
CA ASN A 26 9.32 -9.12 3.09
C ASN A 26 9.84 -7.69 2.81
N ARG A 27 8.95 -6.71 2.64
CA ARG A 27 9.34 -5.31 2.39
C ARG A 27 10.03 -4.69 3.60
N PHE A 28 9.57 -5.00 4.80
CA PHE A 28 10.10 -4.45 6.06
C PHE A 28 11.11 -5.37 6.75
N ASP A 29 11.44 -6.53 6.17
CA ASP A 29 12.25 -7.57 6.78
C ASP A 29 11.77 -7.95 8.19
N THR A 30 10.44 -8.12 8.35
CA THR A 30 9.81 -8.45 9.64
C THR A 30 8.91 -9.68 9.53
N HIS A 31 8.60 -10.30 10.67
CA HIS A 31 7.65 -11.39 10.71
C HIS A 31 6.20 -10.89 10.49
N PRO A 32 5.33 -11.64 9.78
CA PRO A 32 3.91 -11.27 9.59
C PRO A 32 3.15 -10.92 10.87
N SER A 33 3.48 -11.55 11.99
CA SER A 33 2.88 -11.25 13.30
C SER A 33 3.18 -9.82 13.77
N THR A 34 4.34 -9.27 13.43
CA THR A 34 4.70 -7.88 13.73
C THR A 34 3.80 -6.91 12.98
N ILE A 35 3.49 -7.20 11.71
CA ILE A 35 2.56 -6.40 10.90
C ILE A 35 1.15 -6.42 11.50
N TYR A 36 0.66 -7.59 11.91
CA TYR A 36 -0.62 -7.69 12.63
C TYR A 36 -0.62 -6.91 13.95
N ARG A 37 0.49 -6.95 14.69
CA ARG A 37 0.64 -6.18 15.93
C ARG A 37 0.60 -4.68 15.67
N TRP A 38 1.29 -4.19 14.64
CA TRP A 38 1.23 -2.77 14.29
C TRP A 38 -0.17 -2.33 13.83
N ALA A 39 -0.87 -3.19 13.08
CA ALA A 39 -2.26 -2.95 12.69
C ALA A 39 -3.19 -2.88 13.93
N GLN A 40 -3.01 -3.76 14.92
CA GLN A 40 -3.76 -3.73 16.18
C GLN A 40 -3.44 -2.49 17.03
N GLN A 41 -2.18 -2.05 17.03
CA GLN A 41 -1.74 -0.84 17.74
C GLN A 41 -2.19 0.46 17.06
N GLY A 42 -2.85 0.39 15.89
CA GLY A 42 -3.21 1.57 15.09
C GLY A 42 -1.99 2.30 14.51
N ARG A 43 -0.81 1.68 14.57
CA ARG A 43 0.45 2.23 14.07
C ARG A 43 0.71 1.90 12.62
N PHE A 44 -0.16 1.14 11.96
CA PHE A 44 -0.04 0.73 10.55
C PHE A 44 -1.40 0.92 9.87
N PRO A 45 -1.46 1.12 8.54
CA PRO A 45 -2.73 1.28 7.83
C PRO A 45 -3.73 0.16 8.11
N LYS A 46 -5.00 0.55 8.12
CA LYS A 46 -6.10 -0.34 8.50
C LYS A 46 -6.15 -1.56 7.58
N PRO A 47 -6.14 -2.78 8.12
CA PRO A 47 -6.32 -3.98 7.32
C PRO A 47 -7.70 -3.97 6.67
N VAL A 48 -7.75 -4.07 5.34
CA VAL A 48 -8.99 -4.21 4.59
C VAL A 48 -9.33 -5.69 4.50
N LYS A 49 -10.45 -6.08 5.09
CA LYS A 49 -10.99 -7.43 4.98
C LYS A 49 -11.81 -7.53 3.69
N LEU A 50 -11.28 -8.26 2.71
CA LEU A 50 -11.98 -8.54 1.45
C LEU A 50 -12.83 -9.82 1.52
N GLY A 51 -12.67 -10.62 2.57
CA GLY A 51 -13.46 -11.82 2.85
C GLY A 51 -13.18 -12.37 4.25
N GLU A 52 -13.83 -13.47 4.62
CA GLU A 52 -13.76 -14.05 5.99
C GLU A 52 -12.33 -14.30 6.47
N ASN A 53 -11.44 -14.75 5.59
CA ASN A 53 -10.02 -15.02 5.90
C ASN A 53 -9.04 -14.20 5.04
N LEU A 54 -9.52 -13.15 4.36
CA LEU A 54 -8.70 -12.40 3.41
C LEU A 54 -8.44 -10.98 3.90
N THR A 55 -7.32 -10.80 4.61
CA THR A 55 -6.83 -9.47 4.99
C THR A 55 -5.82 -8.97 3.96
N ARG A 56 -6.01 -7.73 3.50
CA ARG A 56 -5.13 -7.04 2.55
C ARG A 56 -4.89 -5.60 2.97
N TRP A 57 -3.80 -5.03 2.47
CA TRP A 57 -3.48 -3.62 2.65
C TRP A 57 -3.38 -2.97 1.27
N ALA A 58 -3.89 -1.75 1.12
CA ALA A 58 -3.67 -1.00 -0.12
C ALA A 58 -2.23 -0.48 -0.13
N LEU A 59 -1.54 -0.63 -1.25
CA LEU A 59 -0.17 -0.12 -1.42
C LEU A 59 -0.11 1.38 -1.11
N SER A 60 -1.09 2.15 -1.59
CA SER A 60 -1.16 3.60 -1.36
C SER A 60 -1.23 3.99 0.11
N ASP A 61 -1.95 3.22 0.93
CA ASP A 61 -2.03 3.47 2.38
C ASP A 61 -0.71 3.14 3.09
N VAL A 62 -0.01 2.12 2.60
CA VAL A 62 1.32 1.73 3.12
C VAL A 62 2.36 2.78 2.77
N GLU A 63 2.39 3.27 1.54
CA GLU A 63 3.31 4.33 1.11
C GLU A 63 3.06 5.64 1.86
N ALA A 64 1.79 6.02 2.04
CA ALA A 64 1.42 7.19 2.84
C ALA A 64 1.90 7.05 4.30
N TRP A 65 1.76 5.85 4.87
CA TRP A 65 2.27 5.57 6.20
C TRP A 65 3.80 5.62 6.29
N GLU A 66 4.51 5.03 5.31
CA GLU A 66 5.97 5.09 5.22
C GLU A 66 6.45 6.56 5.21
N GLN A 67 5.74 7.43 4.49
CA GLN A 67 6.01 8.87 4.44
C GLN A 67 5.80 9.54 5.80
N SER A 68 4.67 9.27 6.47
CA SER A 68 4.40 9.83 7.80
C SER A 68 5.40 9.35 8.87
N GLN A 69 5.96 8.14 8.74
CA GLN A 69 7.03 7.69 9.64
C GLN A 69 8.37 8.38 9.37
N ARG A 70 8.67 8.73 8.10
CA ARG A 70 9.88 9.49 7.74
C ARG A 70 9.86 10.93 8.25
N GLU A 71 8.68 11.57 8.28
CA GLU A 71 8.51 12.94 8.76
C GLU A 71 8.51 13.06 10.30
N ALA A 72 8.33 11.95 11.00
CA ALA A 72 8.34 11.90 12.46
C ALA A 72 9.76 11.78 13.06
N CYS A 73 10.82 11.89 12.24
CA CYS A 73 12.22 11.84 12.66
C CYS A 73 12.92 13.19 12.51
#